data_AF-D4MS69-F1
#
_entry.id   AF-D4MS69-F1
#
_cell.length_a   1.000
_cell.length_b   1.000
_cell.length_c   1.000
_cell.angle_alpha   90.00
_cell.angle_beta   90.00
_cell.angle_gamma   90.00
#
_symmetry.space_group_name_H-M   'P 1'
#
loop_
_entity.id
_entity.type
_entity.pdbx_description
1 polymer ?
#
loop_
_entity_poly.entity_id
_entity_poly.type
_entity_poly.pdbx_seq_one_letter_code
_entity_poly.pdbx_strand_id
1 'polypeptide(L)'
;MPTTEWLNKYESIKDKLACKTDLDAHFTEKVIGTMGVDVLDIGTVHFPTGTIFACDPMVELEDTQPFIQTIPAGTYPVKICVVPSEKYGDRYACVKVEVSREKPVRYELGMTGKENLDEELSEDDYFGFGVDAGMGCVADIQTQAAFKTYWAKRLEEDGHSGGKQSPPC
;
A
#
# COMPACT_ATOMS: atom_id res chain seq x y z
N MET A 1 -7.67 -8.07 -15.40
CA MET A 1 -8.19 -6.76 -15.84
C MET A 1 -9.68 -6.70 -15.54
N PRO A 2 -10.20 -5.56 -15.07
CA PRO A 2 -11.64 -5.40 -14.80
C PRO A 2 -12.47 -5.58 -16.08
N THR A 3 -13.75 -5.96 -15.91
CA THR A 3 -14.70 -6.03 -17.03
C THR A 3 -15.15 -4.62 -17.44
N THR A 4 -15.64 -4.47 -18.67
CA THR A 4 -16.24 -3.21 -19.14
C THR A 4 -17.41 -2.77 -18.26
N GLU A 5 -18.21 -3.72 -17.79
CA GLU A 5 -19.32 -3.46 -16.87
C GLU A 5 -18.83 -2.89 -15.54
N TRP A 6 -17.80 -3.50 -14.94
CA TRP A 6 -17.19 -2.99 -13.71
C TRP A 6 -16.62 -1.59 -13.91
N LEU A 7 -15.90 -1.34 -15.02
CA LEU A 7 -15.35 -0.02 -15.33
C LEU A 7 -16.44 1.05 -15.47
N ASN A 8 -17.51 0.76 -16.22
CA ASN A 8 -18.63 1.69 -16.36
C ASN A 8 -19.27 2.02 -15.01
N LYS A 9 -19.38 1.00 -14.14
CA LYS A 9 -19.93 1.18 -12.81
C LYS A 9 -19.01 2.02 -11.92
N TYR A 10 -17.72 1.70 -11.90
CA TYR A 10 -16.71 2.47 -11.18
C TYR A 10 -16.73 3.95 -11.61
N GLU A 11 -16.75 4.21 -12.91
CA GLU A 11 -16.84 5.57 -13.46
C GLU A 11 -18.10 6.32 -12.98
N SER A 12 -19.22 5.63 -12.78
CA SER A 12 -20.45 6.26 -12.29
C SER A 12 -20.43 6.63 -10.80
N ILE A 13 -19.52 6.03 -10.01
CA ILE A 13 -19.46 6.21 -8.55
C ILE A 13 -18.14 6.77 -8.01
N LYS A 14 -17.08 6.84 -8.83
CA LYS A 14 -15.72 7.21 -8.39
C LYS A 14 -15.64 8.56 -7.66
N ASP A 15 -16.54 9.49 -7.97
CA ASP A 15 -16.62 10.79 -7.29
C ASP A 15 -17.11 10.67 -5.84
N LYS A 16 -17.96 9.68 -5.54
CA LYS A 16 -18.39 9.38 -4.18
C LYS A 16 -17.28 8.76 -3.35
N LEU A 17 -16.37 8.04 -4.01
CA LEU A 17 -15.20 7.38 -3.41
C LEU A 17 -14.01 8.31 -3.20
N ALA A 18 -14.06 9.56 -3.69
CA ALA A 18 -12.96 10.49 -3.56
C ALA A 18 -12.79 10.92 -2.08
N CYS A 19 -11.56 10.85 -1.57
CA CYS A 19 -11.29 11.26 -0.20
C CYS A 19 -11.47 12.78 -0.07
N LYS A 20 -12.36 13.20 0.84
CA LYS A 20 -12.66 14.62 1.11
C LYS A 20 -11.61 15.31 1.99
N THR A 21 -10.72 14.53 2.61
CA THR A 21 -9.65 15.04 3.49
C THR A 21 -8.43 15.41 2.68
N ASP A 22 -7.79 16.54 3.02
CA ASP A 22 -6.49 16.90 2.46
C ASP A 22 -5.39 16.01 3.04
N LEU A 23 -5.07 14.91 2.36
CA LEU A 23 -4.06 13.96 2.84
C LEU A 23 -2.65 14.59 2.85
N ASP A 24 -2.36 15.53 1.94
CA ASP A 24 -1.05 16.20 1.88
C ASP A 24 -0.80 17.12 3.09
N ALA A 25 -1.84 17.52 3.82
CA ALA A 25 -1.70 18.23 5.09
C ALA A 25 -0.82 17.46 6.09
N HIS A 26 -0.87 16.13 6.10
CA HIS A 26 -0.04 15.28 6.97
C HIS A 26 1.46 15.44 6.73
N PHE A 27 1.85 16.01 5.59
CA PHE A 27 3.26 16.20 5.20
C PHE A 27 3.67 17.67 5.10
N THR A 28 2.71 18.60 5.16
CA THR A 28 2.95 20.04 5.01
C THR A 28 2.65 20.82 6.28
N GLU A 29 1.72 20.35 7.12
CA GLU A 29 1.35 20.96 8.39
C GLU A 29 2.13 20.35 9.56
N LYS A 30 2.21 21.09 10.67
CA LYS A 30 2.84 20.64 11.93
C LYS A 30 1.83 20.06 12.93
N VAL A 31 0.54 20.25 12.68
CA VAL A 31 -0.55 19.77 13.54
C VAL A 31 -1.67 19.23 12.67
N ILE A 32 -2.15 18.03 12.97
CA ILE A 32 -3.33 17.43 12.35
C ILE A 32 -4.39 17.24 13.43
N GLY A 33 -5.53 17.93 13.28
CA GLY A 33 -6.53 18.04 14.33
C GLY A 33 -5.95 18.71 15.58
N THR A 34 -5.74 17.94 16.64
CA THR A 34 -5.11 18.40 17.90
C THR A 34 -3.72 17.79 18.15
N MET A 35 -3.23 16.95 17.23
CA MET A 35 -2.00 16.20 17.39
C MET A 35 -0.85 16.89 16.65
N GLY A 36 0.24 17.15 17.37
CA GLY A 36 1.50 17.53 16.74
C GLY A 36 2.06 16.36 15.93
N VAL A 37 2.52 16.64 14.71
CA VAL A 37 3.08 15.65 13.80
C VAL A 37 4.47 16.06 13.33
N ASP A 38 5.27 15.07 12.95
CA ASP A 38 6.51 15.27 12.22
C ASP A 38 6.56 14.38 10.97
N VAL A 39 7.54 14.63 10.11
CA VAL A 39 7.72 13.89 8.86
C VAL A 39 9.06 13.20 8.85
N LEU A 40 9.04 11.87 8.77
CA LEU A 40 10.22 11.05 8.56
C LEU A 40 10.41 10.79 7.06
N ASP A 41 11.60 11.10 6.55
CA ASP A 41 12.08 10.61 5.26
C ASP A 41 12.74 9.24 5.50
N ILE A 42 12.20 8.19 4.87
CA ILE A 42 12.68 6.83 5.04
C ILE A 42 13.45 6.31 3.81
N GLY A 43 13.86 7.22 2.92
CA GLY A 43 14.59 6.91 1.71
C GLY A 43 13.70 6.80 0.49
N THR A 44 14.08 5.93 -0.45
CA THR A 44 13.40 5.82 -1.74
C THR A 44 12.94 4.41 -2.04
N VAL A 45 11.89 4.31 -2.85
CA VAL A 45 11.38 3.06 -3.41
C VAL A 45 11.52 3.09 -4.93
N HIS A 46 11.89 1.96 -5.52
CA HIS A 46 12.09 1.82 -6.96
C HIS A 46 10.95 1.03 -7.60
N PHE A 47 10.29 1.64 -8.58
CA PHE A 47 9.16 1.08 -9.32
C PHE A 47 9.52 1.00 -10.81
N PRO A 48 10.20 -0.08 -11.25
CA PRO A 48 10.71 -0.20 -12.62
C PRO A 48 9.62 -0.32 -13.68
N THR A 49 8.39 -0.70 -13.32
CA THR A 49 7.24 -0.75 -14.25
C THR A 49 6.23 0.35 -14.00
N GLY A 50 6.14 0.83 -12.76
CA GLY A 50 5.07 1.74 -12.34
C GLY A 50 3.72 1.05 -12.14
N THR A 51 3.66 -0.27 -12.31
CA THR A 51 2.52 -1.12 -11.93
C THR A 51 2.71 -1.53 -10.49
N ILE A 52 1.97 -0.88 -9.59
CA ILE A 52 2.14 -1.01 -8.15
C ILE A 52 0.91 -1.62 -7.47
N PHE A 53 1.11 -2.19 -6.29
CA PHE A 53 0.07 -2.68 -5.39
C PHE A 53 0.40 -2.27 -3.94
N ALA A 54 -0.60 -2.38 -3.07
CA ALA A 54 -0.40 -2.28 -1.62
C ALA A 54 -1.01 -3.49 -0.91
N CYS A 55 -0.33 -3.98 0.13
CA CYS A 55 -0.75 -5.16 0.91
C CYS A 55 -0.07 -5.23 2.27
N ASP A 56 -0.51 -6.17 3.12
CA ASP A 56 0.34 -6.69 4.17
C ASP A 56 1.41 -7.62 3.57
N PRO A 57 2.71 -7.26 3.69
CA PRO A 57 3.78 -7.99 3.03
C PRO A 57 4.01 -9.41 3.57
N MET A 58 3.47 -9.76 4.75
CA MET A 58 3.64 -11.10 5.34
C MET A 58 2.51 -12.05 4.99
N VAL A 59 1.41 -11.54 4.45
CA VAL A 59 0.19 -12.32 4.23
C VAL A 59 -0.16 -12.40 2.75
N GLU A 60 -0.17 -11.27 2.05
CA GLU A 60 -0.74 -11.21 0.70
C GLU A 60 0.30 -10.95 -0.39
N LEU A 61 1.57 -10.66 -0.03
CA LEU A 61 2.61 -10.22 -0.97
C LEU A 61 2.73 -11.08 -2.23
N GLU A 62 2.55 -12.40 -2.10
CA GLU A 62 2.61 -13.31 -3.24
C GLU A 62 1.45 -13.09 -4.23
N ASP A 63 0.24 -12.84 -3.76
CA ASP A 63 -0.96 -12.91 -4.62
C ASP A 63 -1.69 -11.57 -4.82
N THR A 64 -1.23 -10.50 -4.16
CA THR A 64 -1.87 -9.18 -4.30
C THR A 64 -1.90 -8.73 -5.76
N GLN A 65 -3.08 -8.28 -6.19
CA GLN A 65 -3.29 -7.71 -7.51
C GLN A 65 -2.83 -6.23 -7.53
N PRO A 66 -2.11 -5.78 -8.58
CA PRO A 66 -1.86 -4.36 -8.80
C PRO A 66 -3.12 -3.54 -8.98
N PHE A 67 -2.98 -2.25 -8.66
CA PHE A 67 -3.98 -1.25 -8.98
C PHE A 67 -4.13 -1.12 -10.50
N ILE A 68 -5.33 -0.71 -10.94
CA ILE A 68 -5.61 -0.36 -12.33
C ILE A 68 -4.85 0.92 -12.71
N GLN A 69 -4.71 1.85 -11.75
CA GLN A 69 -3.92 3.05 -11.91
C GLN A 69 -2.43 2.71 -11.92
N THR A 70 -1.69 3.26 -12.87
CA THR A 70 -0.24 3.16 -12.95
C THR A 70 0.40 4.52 -12.70
N ILE A 71 1.67 4.50 -12.32
CA ILE A 71 2.53 5.67 -12.21
C ILE A 71 3.68 5.57 -13.21
N PRO A 72 4.39 6.65 -13.52
CA PRO A 72 5.61 6.53 -14.32
C PRO A 72 6.61 5.57 -13.66
N ALA A 73 7.38 4.85 -14.47
CA ALA A 73 8.49 4.07 -13.95
C ALA A 73 9.55 5.03 -13.37
N GLY A 74 10.08 4.71 -12.18
CA GLY A 74 10.99 5.61 -11.52
C GLY A 74 11.39 5.20 -10.11
N THR A 75 12.10 6.11 -9.44
CA THR A 75 12.50 5.98 -8.04
C THR A 75 11.96 7.18 -7.28
N TYR A 76 11.22 6.94 -6.21
CA TYR A 76 10.43 7.96 -5.52
C TYR A 76 10.75 8.01 -4.04
N PRO A 77 10.82 9.20 -3.43
CA PRO A 77 11.00 9.32 -2.00
C PRO A 77 9.74 8.83 -1.25
N VAL A 78 9.97 8.19 -0.11
CA VAL A 78 8.93 7.69 0.77
C VAL A 78 9.00 8.43 2.09
N LYS A 79 7.87 9.00 2.50
CA LYS A 79 7.74 9.80 3.71
C LYS A 79 6.69 9.17 4.62
N ILE A 80 6.89 9.30 5.93
CA ILE A 80 5.92 8.89 6.94
C ILE A 80 5.58 10.09 7.82
N CYS A 81 4.30 10.43 7.90
CA CYS A 81 3.76 11.32 8.92
C CYS A 81 3.69 10.56 10.23
N VAL A 82 4.39 11.05 11.25
CA VAL A 82 4.47 10.43 12.57
C VAL A 82 3.87 11.34 13.63
N VAL A 83 3.19 10.75 14.60
CA VAL A 83 2.73 11.39 15.84
C VAL A 83 3.72 10.98 16.93
N PRO A 84 4.64 11.87 17.35
CA PRO A 84 5.61 11.54 18.38
C PRO A 84 4.92 11.31 19.73
N SER A 85 5.34 10.29 20.46
CA SER A 85 4.80 10.03 21.81
C SER A 85 5.79 9.34 22.73
N GLU A 86 6.30 10.07 23.73
CA GLU A 86 7.17 9.49 24.76
C GLU A 86 6.47 8.40 25.60
N LYS A 87 5.14 8.48 25.73
CA LYS A 87 4.37 7.56 26.58
C LYS A 87 4.04 6.24 25.88
N TYR A 88 3.71 6.28 24.58
CA TYR A 88 3.14 5.14 23.87
C TYR A 88 4.00 4.66 22.69
N GLY A 89 5.15 5.30 22.47
CA GLY A 89 5.93 5.18 21.24
C GLY A 89 5.28 5.93 20.09
N ASP A 90 6.11 6.34 19.13
CA ASP A 90 5.68 7.08 17.96
C ASP A 90 4.66 6.26 17.13
N ARG A 91 3.69 6.96 16.56
CA ARG A 91 2.61 6.34 15.77
C ARG A 91 2.62 6.86 14.35
N TYR A 92 2.50 5.95 13.39
CA TYR A 92 2.44 6.29 11.97
C TYR A 92 1.01 6.66 11.61
N ALA A 93 0.81 7.90 11.13
CA ALA A 93 -0.51 8.40 10.75
C ALA A 93 -0.77 8.26 9.25
N CYS A 94 0.25 8.48 8.42
CA CYS A 94 0.12 8.41 6.97
C CYS A 94 1.47 8.10 6.31
N VAL A 95 1.47 7.31 5.24
CA VAL A 95 2.66 7.03 4.42
C VAL A 95 2.43 7.59 3.03
N LYS A 96 3.42 8.28 2.46
CA LYS A 96 3.37 8.86 1.11
C LYS A 96 4.56 8.39 0.29
N VAL A 97 4.27 7.76 -0.85
CA VAL A 97 5.21 7.68 -1.97
C VAL A 97 5.01 8.96 -2.80
N GLU A 98 6.00 9.85 -2.81
CA GLU A 98 5.89 11.14 -3.48
C GLU A 98 6.28 11.02 -4.97
N VAL A 99 5.29 10.64 -5.78
CA VAL A 99 5.46 10.46 -7.25
C VAL A 99 5.68 11.79 -7.98
N SER A 100 5.05 12.85 -7.49
CA SER A 100 5.21 14.23 -7.97
C SER A 100 5.28 15.18 -6.76
N ARG A 101 5.90 16.35 -6.95
CA ARG A 101 5.94 17.45 -5.96
C ARG A 101 4.86 18.50 -6.20
N GLU A 102 4.01 18.29 -7.20
CA GLU A 102 2.85 19.15 -7.42
C GLU A 102 1.82 18.97 -6.30
N LYS A 103 1.09 20.04 -5.98
CA LYS A 103 0.04 19.99 -4.97
C LYS A 103 -1.10 19.09 -5.46
N PRO A 104 -1.47 18.03 -4.71
CA PRO A 104 -2.63 17.22 -5.06
C PRO A 104 -3.91 18.06 -5.04
N VAL A 105 -4.76 17.86 -6.04
CA VAL A 105 -6.08 18.55 -6.14
C VAL A 105 -7.25 17.59 -5.95
N ARG A 106 -6.98 16.28 -5.92
CA ARG A 106 -7.96 15.21 -5.77
C ARG A 106 -7.26 13.95 -5.26
N TYR A 107 -7.97 13.16 -4.45
CA TYR A 107 -7.51 11.89 -3.92
C TYR A 107 -8.46 10.78 -4.36
N GLU A 108 -7.94 9.77 -5.04
CA GLU A 108 -8.69 8.62 -5.53
C GLU A 108 -8.17 7.35 -4.85
N LEU A 109 -9.06 6.38 -4.64
CA LEU A 109 -8.67 5.07 -4.13
C LEU A 109 -7.89 4.31 -5.20
N GLY A 110 -6.86 3.58 -4.76
CA GLY A 110 -6.21 2.58 -5.61
C GLY A 110 -7.13 1.38 -5.78
N MET A 111 -7.58 1.13 -7.01
CA MET A 111 -8.58 0.10 -7.31
C MET A 111 -7.95 -1.08 -8.02
N THR A 112 -8.30 -2.31 -7.67
CA THR A 112 -7.82 -3.55 -8.31
C THR A 112 -8.74 -4.03 -9.44
N GLY A 113 -9.98 -3.53 -9.49
CA GLY A 113 -10.98 -3.98 -10.45
C GLY A 113 -11.77 -5.21 -10.00
N LYS A 114 -11.68 -5.55 -8.72
CA LYS A 114 -12.38 -6.68 -8.09
C LYS A 114 -13.25 -6.25 -6.91
N GLU A 115 -13.25 -4.97 -6.57
CA GLU A 115 -14.05 -4.41 -5.49
C GLU A 115 -15.54 -4.63 -5.76
N ASN A 116 -16.30 -4.97 -4.73
CA ASN A 116 -17.74 -5.13 -4.83
C ASN A 116 -18.42 -3.76 -4.91
N LEU A 117 -18.81 -3.37 -6.12
CA LEU A 117 -19.50 -2.10 -6.36
C LEU A 117 -21.03 -2.24 -6.32
N ASP A 118 -21.56 -3.44 -6.10
CA ASP A 118 -23.00 -3.73 -6.06
C ASP A 118 -23.69 -3.31 -4.77
N GLU A 119 -22.91 -3.09 -3.72
CA GLU A 119 -23.41 -2.60 -2.45
C GLU A 119 -23.58 -1.07 -2.46
N GLU A 120 -24.57 -0.59 -1.70
CA GLU A 120 -24.77 0.84 -1.52
C GLU A 120 -23.66 1.40 -0.63
N LEU A 121 -22.74 2.13 -1.24
CA LEU A 121 -21.63 2.77 -0.55
C LEU A 121 -22.10 4.05 0.14
N SER A 122 -21.85 4.13 1.44
CA SER A 122 -22.00 5.34 2.25
C SER A 122 -20.91 6.37 1.94
N GLU A 123 -21.04 7.59 2.44
CA GLU A 123 -20.02 8.64 2.24
C GLU A 123 -18.68 8.35 2.94
N ASP A 124 -18.69 7.47 3.95
CA ASP A 124 -17.52 7.12 4.75
C ASP A 124 -16.94 5.75 4.36
N ASP A 125 -17.56 5.06 3.40
CA ASP A 125 -17.10 3.77 2.92
C ASP A 125 -15.89 3.93 2.01
N TYR A 126 -14.94 3.01 2.14
CA TYR A 126 -13.75 2.96 1.30
C TYR A 126 -13.30 1.53 1.06
N PHE A 127 -12.55 1.34 -0.01
CA PHE A 127 -11.84 0.09 -0.29
C PHE A 127 -10.37 0.23 0.13
N GLY A 128 -9.82 -0.85 0.67
CA GLY A 128 -8.44 -0.91 1.14
C GLY A 128 -7.92 -2.34 1.11
N PHE A 129 -6.79 -2.57 1.77
CA PHE A 129 -6.17 -3.88 1.92
C PHE A 129 -6.06 -4.25 3.41
N GLY A 130 -5.99 -5.56 3.70
CA GLY A 130 -5.83 -6.06 5.07
C GLY A 130 -4.44 -5.77 5.64
N VAL A 131 -4.36 -5.58 6.96
CA VAL A 131 -3.11 -5.36 7.71
C VAL A 131 -2.96 -6.39 8.82
N ASP A 132 -3.09 -7.66 8.48
CA ASP A 132 -3.19 -8.79 9.41
C ASP A 132 -1.96 -8.98 10.31
N ALA A 133 -0.76 -8.67 9.82
CA ALA A 133 0.48 -8.67 10.60
C ALA A 133 0.82 -7.28 11.16
N GLY A 134 -0.10 -6.30 11.02
CA GLY A 134 0.12 -4.92 11.43
C GLY A 134 1.09 -4.17 10.53
N MET A 135 1.25 -4.58 9.27
CA MET A 135 2.18 -3.98 8.32
C MET A 135 1.49 -3.58 7.01
N GLY A 136 2.05 -2.55 6.36
CA GLY A 136 1.65 -2.13 5.02
C GLY A 136 2.88 -1.97 4.14
N CYS A 137 2.77 -2.41 2.90
CA CYS A 137 3.82 -2.33 1.89
C CYS A 137 3.23 -1.79 0.59
N VAL A 138 3.99 -0.96 -0.12
CA VAL A 138 3.72 -0.58 -1.51
C VAL A 138 4.86 -1.11 -2.36
N ALA A 139 4.55 -1.94 -3.36
CA ALA A 139 5.56 -2.63 -4.17
C ALA A 139 5.19 -2.64 -5.65
N ASP A 140 6.21 -2.75 -6.50
CA ASP A 140 6.07 -2.94 -7.95
C ASP A 140 5.90 -4.43 -8.29
N ILE A 141 5.17 -4.73 -9.36
CA ILE A 141 4.93 -6.11 -9.81
C ILE A 141 6.23 -6.91 -10.08
N GLN A 142 7.33 -6.25 -10.48
CA GLN A 142 8.63 -6.91 -10.61
C GLN A 142 9.20 -7.34 -9.26
N THR A 143 8.96 -6.54 -8.20
CA THR A 143 9.37 -6.91 -6.83
C THR A 143 8.62 -8.16 -6.37
N GLN A 144 7.31 -8.25 -6.66
CA GLN A 144 6.52 -9.45 -6.39
C GLN A 144 7.04 -10.68 -7.15
N ALA A 145 7.39 -10.52 -8.44
CA ALA A 145 7.95 -11.61 -9.23
C ALA A 145 9.31 -12.10 -8.69
N ALA A 146 10.17 -11.18 -8.25
CA ALA A 146 11.43 -11.50 -7.60
C ALA A 146 11.20 -12.21 -6.25
N PHE A 147 10.25 -11.74 -5.45
CA PHE A 147 9.85 -12.36 -4.19
C PHE A 147 9.39 -13.80 -4.40
N LYS A 148 8.47 -14.04 -5.36
CA LYS A 148 8.02 -15.39 -5.75
C LYS A 148 9.16 -16.32 -6.09
N THR A 149 10.09 -15.84 -6.91
CA THR A 149 11.27 -16.61 -7.32
C THR A 149 12.14 -16.99 -6.12
N TYR A 150 12.38 -16.04 -5.23
CA TYR A 150 13.14 -16.26 -3.99
C TYR A 150 12.42 -17.24 -3.04
N TRP A 151 11.11 -17.06 -2.85
CA TRP A 151 10.31 -17.85 -1.93
C TRP A 151 10.20 -19.30 -2.39
N ALA A 152 9.94 -19.53 -3.68
CA ALA A 152 9.93 -20.88 -4.27
C ALA A 152 11.27 -21.61 -4.03
N LYS A 153 12.40 -20.93 -4.26
CA LYS A 153 13.73 -21.50 -3.99
C LYS A 153 13.91 -21.87 -2.51
N ARG A 154 13.39 -21.05 -1.58
CA ARG A 154 13.49 -21.35 -0.15
C ARG A 154 12.64 -22.53 0.28
N LEU A 155 11.42 -22.64 -0.24
CA LEU A 155 10.58 -23.81 -0.01
C LEU A 155 11.22 -25.10 -0.51
N GLU A 156 11.92 -25.05 -1.65
CA GLU A 156 12.72 -26.18 -2.14
C GLU A 156 13.86 -26.52 -1.16
N GLU A 157 14.68 -25.55 -0.76
CA GLU A 157 15.81 -25.76 0.17
C GLU A 157 15.35 -26.34 1.52
N ASP A 158 14.26 -25.82 2.08
CA ASP A 158 13.70 -26.28 3.35
C ASP A 158 13.07 -27.67 3.22
N GLY A 159 12.41 -27.96 2.10
CA GLY A 159 11.89 -29.30 1.77
C GLY A 159 12.98 -30.37 1.66
N HIS A 160 14.21 -30.00 1.28
CA HIS A 160 15.38 -30.89 1.28
C HIS A 160 16.04 -31.02 2.67
N SER A 161 15.68 -30.19 3.65
CA SER A 161 16.28 -30.17 4.99
C SER A 161 15.54 -31.04 6.03
N GLY A 162 14.38 -31.63 5.66
CA GLY A 162 13.57 -32.52 6.50
C GLY A 162 14.19 -33.89 6.89
N GLY A 163 15.52 -34.03 6.80
CA GLY A 163 16.26 -35.26 7.10
C GLY A 163 17.42 -35.13 8.09
N LYS A 164 17.61 -33.99 8.78
CA LYS A 164 18.60 -33.89 9.86
C LYS A 164 17.91 -33.79 11.21
N GLN A 165 17.78 -34.95 11.87
CA GLN A 165 17.48 -35.04 13.29
C GLN A 165 18.46 -34.16 14.08
N SER A 166 17.92 -33.24 14.87
CA SER A 166 18.68 -32.51 15.89
C SER A 166 19.22 -33.52 16.93
N PRO A 167 20.48 -33.41 17.38
CA PRO A 167 20.96 -34.26 18.46
C PRO A 167 20.25 -33.88 19.78
N PRO A 168 19.99 -34.85 20.66
CA PRO A 168 19.30 -34.59 21.92
C PRO A 168 20.15 -33.70 22.84
N CYS A 169 19.46 -32.81 23.56
CA CYS A 169 20.00 -31.99 24.65
C CYS A 169 20.63 -32.85 25.76
#